data_AF-R4LCG8-F1
#
_entry.id   AF-R4LCG8-F1
#
_cell.length_a   1.000
_cell.length_b   1.000
_cell.length_c   1.000
_cell.angle_alpha   90.00
_cell.angle_beta   90.00
_cell.angle_gamma   90.00
#
_symmetry.space_group_name_H-M   'P 1'
#
loop_
_entity.id
_entity.type
_entity.pdbx_description
1 polymer ?
#
loop_
_entity_poly.entity_id
_entity_poly.type
_entity_poly.pdbx_seq_one_letter_code
_entity_poly.pdbx_strand_id
1 'polypeptide(L)'
;MSTKTVWNHFPTKESLILDRGERLATELDKAADARQEPIGGQHVLDVVVSCIRSEISLLDDEPVEGHDSEVIGAIQAFVLLVGANPGLRAATAERQESLTNSAMRAVAHQARLPVDSPHVHILAGALISLWRLHLSGLLRLGDGTHATHDIREHVLRDLEVGAALVRRLFRETARAGATVLDPHPSAH
;
A
#
# COMPACT_ATOMS: atom_id res chain seq x y z
N MET A 1 -27.00 -12.16 -4.07
CA MET A 1 -26.77 -11.52 -5.38
C MET A 1 -25.28 -11.54 -5.63
N SER A 2 -24.84 -11.97 -6.82
CA SER A 2 -23.44 -12.24 -7.11
C SER A 2 -22.63 -10.95 -7.14
N THR A 3 -21.49 -10.91 -6.43
CA THR A 3 -20.48 -9.84 -6.50
C THR A 3 -20.11 -9.51 -7.94
N LYS A 4 -20.24 -10.49 -8.85
CA LYS A 4 -19.97 -10.35 -10.29
C LYS A 4 -20.97 -9.44 -11.04
N THR A 5 -22.16 -9.20 -10.51
CA THR A 5 -23.21 -8.42 -11.20
C THR A 5 -23.14 -6.91 -10.91
N VAL A 6 -22.51 -6.50 -9.80
CA VAL A 6 -22.29 -5.09 -9.47
C VAL A 6 -21.20 -4.49 -10.38
N TRP A 7 -20.19 -5.27 -10.73
CA TRP A 7 -19.02 -4.82 -11.51
C TRP A 7 -19.30 -4.50 -12.99
N ASN A 8 -20.36 -5.06 -13.58
CA ASN A 8 -20.71 -4.79 -14.98
C ASN A 8 -21.38 -3.41 -15.19
N HIS A 9 -21.64 -2.64 -14.13
CA HIS A 9 -22.41 -1.40 -14.23
C HIS A 9 -21.58 -0.12 -14.09
N PHE A 10 -20.27 -0.23 -13.84
CA PHE A 10 -19.44 0.94 -13.56
C PHE A 10 -18.34 1.10 -14.63
N PRO A 11 -18.33 2.24 -15.36
CA PRO A 11 -17.39 2.44 -16.47
C PRO A 11 -15.97 2.69 -15.96
N THR A 12 -14.99 2.11 -16.68
CA THR A 12 -13.52 2.34 -16.79
C THR A 12 -12.70 2.98 -15.66
N LYS A 13 -13.19 4.00 -14.95
CA LYS A 13 -12.47 4.75 -13.92
C LYS A 13 -12.39 4.02 -12.57
N GLU A 14 -13.39 3.21 -12.24
CA GLU A 14 -13.37 2.39 -11.02
C GLU A 14 -12.38 1.23 -11.12
N SER A 15 -12.35 0.57 -12.29
CA SER A 15 -11.33 -0.45 -12.58
C SER A 15 -9.94 0.10 -12.37
N LEU A 16 -9.64 1.31 -12.88
CA LEU A 16 -8.31 1.92 -12.71
C LEU A 16 -7.84 2.05 -11.26
N ILE A 17 -8.72 2.37 -10.30
CA ILE A 17 -8.31 2.50 -8.88
C ILE A 17 -8.19 1.14 -8.21
N LEU A 18 -9.01 0.18 -8.62
CA LEU A 18 -8.99 -1.17 -8.09
C LEU A 18 -7.78 -1.96 -8.58
N ASP A 19 -7.43 -1.79 -9.86
CA ASP A 19 -6.27 -2.38 -10.51
C ASP A 19 -4.96 -1.96 -9.82
N ARG A 20 -4.92 -0.79 -9.17
CA ARG A 20 -3.76 -0.32 -8.39
C ARG A 20 -3.50 -1.17 -7.15
N GLY A 21 -4.56 -1.50 -6.41
CA GLY A 21 -4.47 -2.40 -5.25
C GLY A 21 -4.08 -3.81 -5.65
N GLU A 22 -4.62 -4.30 -6.78
CA GLU A 22 -4.29 -5.63 -7.32
C GLU A 22 -2.84 -5.71 -7.81
N ARG A 23 -2.29 -4.63 -8.37
CA ARG A 23 -0.88 -4.52 -8.72
C ARG A 23 0.02 -4.64 -7.48
N LEU A 24 -0.28 -3.91 -6.41
CA LEU A 24 0.46 -4.05 -5.16
C LEU A 24 0.34 -5.46 -4.58
N ALA A 25 -0.86 -6.05 -4.57
CA ALA A 25 -1.06 -7.42 -4.10
C ALA A 25 -0.19 -8.42 -4.88
N THR A 26 -0.13 -8.27 -6.20
CA THR A 26 0.70 -9.09 -7.09
C THR A 26 2.19 -8.99 -6.74
N GLU A 27 2.70 -7.78 -6.52
CA GLU A 27 4.11 -7.58 -6.14
C GLU A 27 4.41 -8.10 -4.72
N LEU A 28 3.47 -7.97 -3.79
CA LEU A 28 3.59 -8.55 -2.45
C LEU A 28 3.59 -10.09 -2.48
N ASP A 29 2.71 -10.69 -3.29
CA ASP A 29 2.66 -12.15 -3.44
C ASP A 29 3.93 -12.68 -4.11
N LYS A 30 4.48 -11.98 -5.12
CA LYS A 30 5.81 -12.29 -5.67
C LYS A 30 6.91 -12.21 -4.61
N ALA A 31 6.87 -11.20 -3.74
CA ALA A 31 7.84 -11.05 -2.65
C ALA A 31 7.69 -12.16 -1.59
N ALA A 32 6.49 -12.71 -1.41
CA ALA A 32 6.24 -13.86 -0.54
C ALA A 32 6.71 -15.19 -1.15
N ASP A 33 6.62 -15.33 -2.47
CA ASP A 33 6.97 -16.57 -3.20
C ASP A 33 8.45 -16.69 -3.59
N ALA A 34 9.21 -15.60 -3.48
CA ALA A 34 10.63 -15.57 -3.81
C ALA A 34 11.42 -16.57 -2.95
N ARG A 35 11.61 -17.80 -3.47
CA ARG A 35 12.31 -18.89 -2.79
C ARG A 35 13.74 -18.49 -2.46
N GLN A 36 13.95 -18.11 -1.20
CA GLN A 36 15.19 -18.21 -0.42
C GLN A 36 16.49 -17.56 -0.93
N GLU A 37 16.56 -17.05 -2.14
CA GLU A 37 17.64 -16.16 -2.53
C GLU A 37 17.13 -14.72 -2.52
N PRO A 38 17.78 -13.81 -1.78
CA PRO A 38 17.49 -12.39 -1.91
C PRO A 38 17.83 -12.01 -3.35
N ILE A 39 16.84 -12.04 -4.25
CA ILE A 39 16.99 -11.47 -5.59
C ILE A 39 17.14 -9.96 -5.37
N GLY A 40 18.38 -9.52 -5.15
CA GLY A 40 18.73 -8.14 -4.82
C GLY A 40 18.41 -7.67 -3.40
N GLY A 41 17.97 -8.52 -2.47
CA GLY A 41 17.78 -8.13 -1.06
C GLY A 41 16.78 -6.99 -0.83
N GLN A 42 15.83 -6.80 -1.74
CA GLN A 42 14.80 -5.77 -1.57
C GLN A 42 13.91 -6.14 -0.39
N HIS A 43 13.86 -5.22 0.57
CA HIS A 43 12.99 -5.34 1.71
C HIS A 43 11.54 -5.14 1.22
N VAL A 44 10.55 -5.83 1.78
CA VAL A 44 9.11 -5.70 1.43
C VAL A 44 8.62 -4.25 1.48
N LEU A 45 9.25 -3.43 2.31
CA LEU A 45 9.08 -1.97 2.32
C LEU A 45 9.47 -1.33 0.99
N ASP A 46 10.60 -1.71 0.40
CA ASP A 46 11.09 -1.17 -0.87
C ASP A 46 10.17 -1.56 -2.02
N VAL A 47 9.56 -2.76 -1.99
CA VAL A 47 8.51 -3.17 -2.93
C VAL A 47 7.31 -2.22 -2.85
N VAL A 48 6.81 -1.96 -1.64
CA VAL A 48 5.69 -1.04 -1.42
C VAL A 48 6.05 0.39 -1.86
N VAL A 49 7.23 0.89 -1.48
CA VAL A 49 7.71 2.23 -1.86
C VAL A 49 7.86 2.36 -3.37
N SER A 50 8.38 1.33 -4.05
CA SER A 50 8.50 1.29 -5.51
C SER A 50 7.14 1.36 -6.18
N CYS A 51 6.17 0.56 -5.71
CA CYS A 51 4.79 0.61 -6.22
C CYS A 51 4.19 2.01 -6.05
N ILE A 52 4.34 2.63 -4.87
CA ILE A 52 3.82 3.99 -4.64
C ILE A 52 4.49 5.01 -5.57
N ARG A 53 5.81 4.93 -5.77
CA ARG A 53 6.52 5.83 -6.70
C ARG A 53 6.01 5.68 -8.12
N SER A 54 5.76 4.45 -8.57
CA SER A 54 5.14 4.19 -9.87
C SER A 54 3.73 4.79 -9.98
N GLU A 55 2.93 4.76 -8.90
CA GLU A 55 1.62 5.42 -8.90
C GLU A 55 1.72 6.94 -8.98
N ILE A 56 2.72 7.52 -8.31
CA ILE A 56 2.95 8.96 -8.31
C ILE A 56 3.48 9.41 -9.68
N SER A 57 4.31 8.62 -10.35
CA SER A 57 4.81 8.96 -11.70
C SER A 57 3.73 8.91 -12.77
N LEU A 58 2.61 8.20 -12.56
CA LEU A 58 1.47 8.29 -13.49
C LEU A 58 0.83 9.68 -13.52
N LEU A 59 1.17 10.57 -12.57
CA LEU A 59 0.80 11.98 -12.59
C LEU A 59 1.71 12.83 -13.52
N ASP A 60 2.72 12.23 -14.18
CA ASP A 60 3.61 12.89 -15.15
C ASP A 60 3.09 12.89 -16.59
N ASP A 61 2.20 11.97 -16.93
CA ASP A 61 1.82 11.74 -18.33
C ASP A 61 0.73 12.72 -18.85
N GLU A 62 0.35 13.75 -18.09
CA GLU A 62 -0.67 14.75 -18.47
C GLU A 62 -0.07 16.15 -18.72
N PRO A 63 -0.45 16.85 -19.83
CA PRO A 63 0.16 18.12 -20.18
C PRO A 63 -0.16 19.24 -19.18
N VAL A 64 0.89 19.97 -18.82
CA VAL A 64 0.88 21.19 -18.02
C VAL A 64 0.29 22.35 -18.83
N GLU A 65 -0.93 22.77 -18.49
CA GLU A 65 -1.33 24.17 -18.23
C GLU A 65 -2.84 24.24 -17.93
N GLY A 66 -3.19 24.66 -16.71
CA GLY A 66 -4.54 25.10 -16.34
C GLY A 66 -5.64 24.04 -16.21
N HIS A 67 -5.33 22.75 -16.28
CA HIS A 67 -6.31 21.66 -16.16
C HIS A 67 -6.04 20.78 -14.93
N ASP A 68 -7.11 20.47 -14.21
CA ASP A 68 -7.15 19.48 -13.13
C ASP A 68 -6.67 18.12 -13.67
N SER A 69 -5.80 17.42 -12.95
CA SER A 69 -5.37 16.07 -13.34
C SER A 69 -6.57 15.13 -13.42
N GLU A 70 -6.81 14.50 -14.59
CA GLU A 70 -7.95 13.58 -14.76
C GLU A 70 -7.86 12.38 -13.81
N VAL A 71 -6.63 11.95 -13.52
CA VAL A 71 -6.32 10.89 -12.54
C VAL A 71 -6.76 11.30 -11.14
N ILE A 72 -6.44 12.52 -10.68
CA ILE A 72 -6.82 12.99 -9.34
C ILE A 72 -8.36 13.12 -9.24
N GLY A 73 -9.00 13.70 -10.25
CA GLY A 73 -10.45 13.83 -10.31
C GLY A 73 -11.15 12.46 -10.30
N ALA A 74 -10.61 11.46 -11.00
CA ALA A 74 -11.12 10.09 -10.96
C ALA A 74 -11.02 9.46 -9.55
N ILE A 75 -9.90 9.67 -8.85
CA ILE A 75 -9.72 9.18 -7.46
C ILE A 75 -10.74 9.81 -6.52
N GLN A 76 -10.96 11.12 -6.61
CA GLN A 76 -11.94 11.82 -5.78
C GLN A 76 -13.37 11.33 -6.04
N ALA A 77 -13.76 11.22 -7.31
CA ALA A 77 -15.08 10.74 -7.69
C ALA A 77 -15.35 9.32 -7.15
N PHE A 78 -14.37 8.43 -7.24
CA PHE A 78 -14.49 7.08 -6.70
C PHE A 78 -14.64 7.07 -5.18
N VAL A 79 -13.85 7.86 -4.45
CA VAL A 79 -13.95 7.91 -2.98
C VAL A 79 -15.32 8.43 -2.53
N LEU A 80 -15.85 9.45 -3.21
CA LEU A 80 -17.21 9.95 -2.96
C LEU A 80 -18.26 8.87 -3.23
N LEU A 81 -18.13 8.14 -4.35
CA LEU A 81 -19.05 7.07 -4.72
C LEU A 81 -19.02 5.90 -3.72
N VAL A 82 -17.83 5.47 -3.30
CA VAL A 82 -17.67 4.46 -2.24
C VAL A 82 -18.34 4.97 -0.96
N GLY A 83 -18.09 6.22 -0.56
CA GLY A 83 -18.73 6.80 0.63
C GLY A 83 -20.26 6.76 0.60
N ALA A 84 -20.86 7.01 -0.56
CA ALA A 84 -22.30 7.06 -0.77
C ALA A 84 -22.98 5.68 -0.91
N ASN A 85 -22.22 4.60 -1.18
CA ASN A 85 -22.78 3.27 -1.46
C ASN A 85 -22.30 2.21 -0.46
N PRO A 86 -23.17 1.71 0.45
CA PRO A 86 -22.80 0.69 1.43
C PRO A 86 -22.24 -0.61 0.83
N GLY A 87 -22.73 -1.04 -0.34
CA GLY A 87 -22.23 -2.25 -1.01
C GLY A 87 -20.81 -2.06 -1.54
N LEU A 88 -20.50 -0.90 -2.11
CA LEU A 88 -19.13 -0.58 -2.55
C LEU A 88 -18.18 -0.41 -1.36
N ARG A 89 -18.66 0.11 -0.22
CA ARG A 89 -17.86 0.16 1.02
C ARG A 89 -17.46 -1.23 1.50
N ALA A 90 -18.43 -2.16 1.55
CA ALA A 90 -18.17 -3.54 1.96
C ALA A 90 -17.16 -4.20 1.02
N ALA A 91 -17.37 -4.11 -0.30
CA ALA A 91 -16.45 -4.65 -1.29
C ALA A 91 -15.03 -4.04 -1.21
N THR A 92 -14.93 -2.74 -0.94
CA THR A 92 -13.63 -2.06 -0.75
C THR A 92 -12.94 -2.53 0.53
N ALA A 93 -13.68 -2.75 1.62
CA ALA A 93 -13.14 -3.28 2.87
C ALA A 93 -12.62 -4.72 2.71
N GLU A 94 -13.37 -5.59 2.04
CA GLU A 94 -12.95 -6.98 1.74
C GLU A 94 -11.66 -7.02 0.90
N ARG A 95 -11.52 -6.13 -0.07
CA ARG A 95 -10.28 -6.00 -0.86
C ARG A 95 -9.12 -5.48 -0.02
N GLN A 96 -9.38 -4.51 0.84
CA GLN A 96 -8.36 -3.98 1.75
C GLN A 96 -7.86 -5.04 2.73
N GLU A 97 -8.76 -5.87 3.24
CA GLU A 97 -8.41 -7.04 4.06
C GLU A 97 -7.56 -8.03 3.25
N SER A 98 -7.98 -8.35 2.03
CA SER A 98 -7.23 -9.23 1.13
C SER A 98 -5.81 -8.72 0.84
N LEU A 99 -5.65 -7.42 0.57
CA LEU A 99 -4.35 -6.78 0.36
C LEU A 99 -3.48 -6.82 1.63
N THR A 100 -4.10 -6.63 2.80
CA THR A 100 -3.41 -6.75 4.09
C THR A 100 -2.91 -8.18 4.30
N ASN A 101 -3.70 -9.18 3.93
CA ASN A 101 -3.29 -10.59 3.99
C ASN A 101 -2.08 -10.89 3.07
N SER A 102 -2.02 -10.31 1.86
CA SER A 102 -0.82 -10.40 0.99
C SER A 102 0.40 -9.76 1.65
N ALA A 103 0.25 -8.58 2.26
CA ALA A 103 1.34 -7.94 3.00
C ALA A 103 1.81 -8.78 4.20
N MET A 104 0.88 -9.40 4.94
CA MET A 104 1.22 -10.29 6.05
C MET A 104 2.05 -11.49 5.59
N ARG A 105 1.68 -12.14 4.48
CA ARG A 105 2.46 -13.26 3.91
C ARG A 105 3.87 -12.81 3.51
N ALA A 106 3.99 -11.67 2.83
CA ALA A 106 5.29 -11.14 2.41
C ALA A 106 6.19 -10.79 3.62
N VAL A 107 5.64 -10.15 4.65
CA VAL A 107 6.35 -9.83 5.89
C VAL A 107 6.75 -11.09 6.65
N ALA A 108 5.83 -12.04 6.81
CA ALA A 108 6.09 -13.31 7.50
C ALA A 108 7.23 -14.08 6.83
N HIS A 109 7.20 -14.17 5.50
CA HIS A 109 8.24 -14.80 4.70
C HIS A 109 9.60 -14.10 4.91
N GLN A 110 9.66 -12.77 4.78
CA GLN A 110 10.90 -12.02 4.94
C GLN A 110 11.47 -12.11 6.37
N ALA A 111 10.62 -11.95 7.38
CA ALA A 111 11.03 -11.94 8.78
C ALA A 111 11.23 -13.34 9.36
N ARG A 112 10.85 -14.40 8.62
CA ARG A 112 10.82 -15.80 9.08
C ARG A 112 10.00 -15.96 10.37
N LEU A 113 8.86 -15.25 10.44
CA LEU A 113 7.94 -15.27 11.57
C LEU A 113 6.62 -15.96 11.19
N PRO A 114 5.88 -16.51 12.16
CA PRO A 114 4.51 -16.95 11.94
C PRO A 114 3.64 -15.81 11.43
N VAL A 115 2.78 -16.10 10.44
CA VAL A 115 1.92 -15.09 9.78
C VAL A 115 0.92 -14.44 10.74
N ASP A 116 0.51 -15.17 11.77
CA ASP A 116 -0.39 -14.76 12.85
C ASP A 116 0.33 -14.08 14.01
N SER A 117 1.65 -13.89 13.93
CA SER A 117 2.40 -13.20 14.98
C SER A 117 2.03 -11.72 15.06
N PRO A 118 1.98 -11.12 16.27
CA PRO A 118 1.64 -9.71 16.43
C PRO A 118 2.60 -8.78 15.66
N HIS A 119 3.87 -9.17 15.54
CA HIS A 119 4.88 -8.46 14.76
C HIS A 119 4.51 -8.40 13.27
N VAL A 120 4.08 -9.51 12.67
CA VAL A 120 3.67 -9.56 11.25
C VAL A 120 2.42 -8.69 11.05
N HIS A 121 1.42 -8.80 11.93
CA HIS A 121 0.20 -7.99 11.86
C HIS A 121 0.50 -6.48 11.87
N ILE A 122 1.34 -6.02 12.82
CA ILE A 122 1.69 -4.61 12.98
C ILE A 122 2.49 -4.11 11.78
N LEU A 123 3.48 -4.87 11.32
CA LEU A 123 4.32 -4.50 10.17
C LEU A 123 3.53 -4.44 8.87
N ALA A 124 2.67 -5.44 8.61
CA ALA A 124 1.80 -5.44 7.45
C ALA A 124 0.80 -4.26 7.48
N GLY A 125 0.18 -4.01 8.64
CA GLY A 125 -0.69 -2.85 8.82
C GLY A 125 0.02 -1.52 8.56
N ALA A 126 1.29 -1.39 8.96
CA ALA A 126 2.11 -0.21 8.70
C ALA A 126 2.43 -0.03 7.20
N LEU A 127 2.76 -1.11 6.47
CA LEU A 127 2.96 -1.09 5.02
C LEU A 127 1.68 -0.66 4.29
N ILE A 128 0.54 -1.22 4.67
CA ILE A 128 -0.75 -0.88 4.07
C ILE A 128 -1.17 0.56 4.42
N SER A 129 -0.81 1.04 5.61
CA SER A 129 -1.03 2.45 5.98
C SER A 129 -0.17 3.38 5.13
N LEU A 130 1.09 3.00 4.83
CA LEU A 130 1.95 3.74 3.90
C LEU A 130 1.36 3.76 2.48
N TRP A 131 0.84 2.63 2.00
CA TRP A 131 0.09 2.59 0.74
C TRP A 131 -1.10 3.54 0.75
N ARG A 132 -1.87 3.65 1.84
CA ARG A 132 -3.00 4.59 1.90
C ARG A 132 -2.59 6.06 2.01
N LEU A 133 -1.39 6.33 2.52
CA LEU A 133 -0.90 7.69 2.74
C LEU A 133 -0.83 8.49 1.44
N HIS A 134 -0.32 7.88 0.36
CA HIS A 134 -0.21 8.59 -0.92
C HIS A 134 -1.59 8.96 -1.50
N LEU A 135 -2.57 8.05 -1.45
CA LEU A 135 -3.94 8.33 -1.87
C LEU A 135 -4.58 9.46 -1.05
N SER A 136 -4.32 9.46 0.26
CA SER A 136 -4.84 10.50 1.16
C SER A 136 -4.23 11.87 0.85
N GLY A 137 -2.94 11.92 0.52
CA GLY A 137 -2.26 13.15 0.09
C GLY A 137 -2.81 13.68 -1.23
N LEU A 138 -3.04 12.81 -2.22
CA LEU A 138 -3.66 13.19 -3.50
C LEU A 138 -5.07 13.75 -3.32
N LEU A 139 -5.89 13.10 -2.50
CA LEU A 139 -7.26 13.57 -2.21
C LEU A 139 -7.28 14.92 -1.49
N ARG A 140 -6.35 15.12 -0.55
CA ARG A 140 -6.24 16.34 0.26
C ARG A 140 -5.84 17.56 -0.56
N LEU A 141 -4.93 17.38 -1.51
CA LEU A 141 -4.34 18.48 -2.28
C LEU A 141 -4.94 18.64 -3.68
N GLY A 142 -5.75 17.68 -4.12
CA GLY A 142 -6.45 17.69 -5.41
C GLY A 142 -7.67 18.60 -5.46
N ASP A 143 -7.77 19.63 -4.64
CA ASP A 143 -8.93 20.54 -4.55
C ASP A 143 -9.01 21.57 -5.70
N GLY A 144 -8.19 21.41 -6.74
CA GLY A 144 -8.07 22.31 -7.88
C GLY A 144 -7.26 23.59 -7.58
N THR A 145 -6.75 23.75 -6.35
CA THR A 145 -5.98 24.96 -5.98
C THR A 145 -4.47 24.80 -6.10
N HIS A 146 -3.98 23.56 -6.14
CA HIS A 146 -2.56 23.23 -6.24
C HIS A 146 -2.22 22.74 -7.65
N ALA A 147 -1.07 23.16 -8.18
CA ALA A 147 -0.54 22.58 -9.40
C ALA A 147 -0.18 21.10 -9.18
N THR A 148 -0.40 20.24 -10.18
CA THR A 148 -0.09 18.79 -10.10
C THR A 148 1.34 18.51 -9.65
N HIS A 149 2.31 19.33 -10.08
CA HIS A 149 3.70 19.26 -9.65
C HIS A 149 3.84 19.44 -8.12
N ASP A 150 3.15 20.42 -7.54
CA ASP A 150 3.24 20.71 -6.11
C ASP A 150 2.57 19.63 -5.26
N ILE A 151 1.44 19.10 -5.74
CA ILE A 151 0.77 17.94 -5.15
C ILE A 151 1.75 16.76 -5.09
N ARG A 152 2.45 16.50 -6.19
CA ARG A 152 3.39 15.39 -6.30
C ARG A 152 4.57 15.52 -5.34
N GLU A 153 5.24 16.66 -5.34
CA GLU A 153 6.37 16.94 -4.44
C GLU A 153 5.96 16.76 -2.98
N HIS A 154 4.74 17.16 -2.63
CA HIS A 154 4.20 16.96 -1.29
C HIS A 154 3.97 15.48 -0.98
N VAL A 155 3.34 14.73 -1.89
CA VAL A 155 3.06 13.29 -1.71
C VAL A 155 4.37 12.48 -1.66
N LEU A 156 5.39 12.84 -2.45
CA LEU A 156 6.71 12.21 -2.39
C LEU A 156 7.38 12.45 -1.03
N ARG A 157 7.29 13.67 -0.50
CA ARG A 157 7.80 13.99 0.85
C ARG A 157 7.09 13.19 1.93
N ASP A 158 5.75 13.10 1.86
CA ASP A 158 4.95 12.29 2.80
C ASP A 158 5.34 10.80 2.71
N LEU A 159 5.59 10.28 1.51
CA LEU A 159 6.08 8.92 1.29
C LEU A 159 7.45 8.70 1.94
N GLU A 160 8.40 9.63 1.79
CA GLU A 160 9.73 9.51 2.38
C GLU A 160 9.68 9.48 3.91
N VAL A 161 8.91 10.39 4.50
CA VAL A 161 8.69 10.44 5.96
C VAL A 161 8.02 9.16 6.44
N GLY A 162 6.95 8.72 5.79
CA GLY A 162 6.24 7.49 6.13
C GLY A 162 7.12 6.24 6.00
N ALA A 163 7.89 6.13 4.91
CA ALA A 163 8.81 5.02 4.70
C ALA A 163 9.92 4.98 5.77
N ALA A 164 10.42 6.13 6.21
CA ALA A 164 11.40 6.19 7.29
C ALA A 164 10.83 5.66 8.62
N LEU A 165 9.58 5.99 8.94
CA LEU A 165 8.88 5.48 10.13
C LEU A 165 8.69 3.96 10.06
N VAL A 166 8.19 3.45 8.94
CA VAL A 166 8.01 2.00 8.75
C VAL A 166 9.34 1.27 8.81
N ARG A 167 10.40 1.80 8.18
CA ARG A 167 11.75 1.22 8.25
C ARG A 167 12.27 1.12 9.68
N ARG A 168 11.98 2.12 10.52
CA ARG A 168 12.34 2.08 11.94
C ARG A 168 11.61 0.95 12.68
N LEU A 169 10.32 0.80 12.42
CA LEU A 169 9.51 -0.28 13.00
C LEU A 169 10.04 -1.67 12.64
N PHE A 170 10.43 -1.90 11.37
CA PHE A 170 11.08 -3.14 10.96
C PHE A 170 12.39 -3.41 11.72
N ARG A 171 13.23 -2.38 11.91
CA ARG A 171 14.48 -2.53 12.68
C ARG A 171 14.24 -2.83 14.15
N GLU A 172 13.23 -2.22 14.76
CA GLU A 172 12.89 -2.45 16.18
C GLU A 172 12.34 -3.87 16.37
N THR A 173 11.48 -4.35 15.49
CA THR A 173 10.98 -5.73 15.48
C THR A 173 12.11 -6.76 15.31
N ALA A 174 13.06 -6.51 14.39
CA ALA A 174 14.20 -7.42 14.19
C ALA A 174 15.06 -7.54 15.46
N ARG A 175 15.27 -6.44 16.20
CA ARG A 175 16.00 -6.43 17.48
C ARG A 175 15.23 -7.19 18.58
N ALA A 176 13.93 -6.98 18.67
CA ALA A 176 13.08 -7.67 19.65
C ALA A 176 13.06 -9.20 19.39
N GLY A 177 12.92 -9.62 18.12
CA GLY A 177 12.94 -11.03 17.73
C GLY A 177 14.28 -11.74 18.03
N ALA A 178 15.41 -11.05 17.86
CA ALA A 178 16.73 -11.58 18.23
C ALA A 178 16.88 -11.81 19.74
N THR A 179 16.15 -11.06 20.57
CA THR A 179 16.23 -11.17 22.03
C THR A 179 15.40 -12.33 22.59
N VAL A 180 14.37 -12.78 21.85
CA VAL A 180 13.48 -13.88 22.27
C VAL A 180 14.05 -15.27 21.92
N LEU A 181 14.96 -15.36 20.95
CA LEU A 181 15.57 -16.62 20.49
C LEU A 181 16.88 -16.99 21.21
N ASP A 182 17.39 -16.17 22.13
CA ASP A 182 18.47 -16.53 23.06
C ASP A 182 17.86 -16.93 24.42
N PRO A 183 17.46 -18.19 24.63
CA PRO A 183 17.21 -18.66 25.98
C PRO A 183 18.56 -18.73 26.69
N HIS A 184 18.66 -18.02 27.82
CA HIS A 184 19.76 -18.06 28.78
C HIS A 184 20.41 -19.45 28.84
N PRO A 185 21.76 -19.57 28.77
CA PRO A 185 22.40 -20.87 28.98
C PRO A 185 22.07 -21.32 30.41
N SER A 186 21.39 -22.46 30.51
CA SER A 186 21.13 -23.13 31.79
C SER A 186 22.45 -23.30 32.52
N ALA A 187 22.59 -22.62 33.67
CA ALA A 187 23.70 -22.83 34.57
C ALA A 187 23.59 -24.26 35.13
N HIS A 188 24.65 -25.04 34.90
CA HIS A 188 24.93 -26.32 35.56
C HIS A 188 25.42 -26.10 36.98
#